data_AF-A0A7C2EQ62-F1
#
_entry.id   AF-A0A7C2EQ62-F1
#
_cell.length_a   1.000
_cell.length_b   1.000
_cell.length_c   1.000
_cell.angle_alpha   90.00
_cell.angle_beta   90.00
_cell.angle_gamma   90.00
#
_symmetry.space_group_name_H-M   'P 1'
#
loop_
_entity.id
_entity.type
_entity.pdbx_description
1 polymer ?
#
loop_
_entity_poly.entity_id
_entity_poly.type
_entity_poly.pdbx_seq_one_letter_code
_entity_poly.pdbx_strand_id
1 'polypeptide(L)'
;MAAARTRLAAAFYVAAGVAILGAIAYTGLTSGPAERVRAWYLILLLMIGFALVVGHGITGFWTGILIDARNKMSLSRLQLVAWTLLILSALLTAVFTNIALGWESPLAVQIPSELWILMGISTASMVASPALLGAKRDRTAKPSVLERTFVVLERQGYKRGALDVDGLVLTYISPEFSRWGDLFKGEEAGNAAAVDLGKLQMFFFTFVLVLGYGAAVAAAFSREGPLTALPAVEDGMNILLGISHTGYLANKAITHSRPAEAAEPQA
;
A
#
# COMPACT_ATOMS: atom_id res chain seq x y z
N MET A 1 12.95 -29.49 -17.95
CA MET A 1 11.94 -28.60 -18.58
C MET A 1 11.39 -27.53 -17.63
N ALA A 2 11.13 -27.83 -16.35
CA ALA A 2 10.65 -26.85 -15.36
C ALA A 2 11.59 -25.64 -15.21
N ALA A 3 12.89 -25.86 -15.00
CA ALA A 3 13.88 -24.79 -14.84
C ALA A 3 14.00 -23.83 -16.06
N ALA A 4 13.76 -24.33 -17.27
CA ALA A 4 13.77 -23.50 -18.48
C ALA A 4 12.53 -22.58 -18.55
N ARG A 5 11.35 -23.08 -18.15
CA ARG A 5 10.13 -22.28 -18.04
C ARG A 5 10.27 -21.18 -16.98
N THR A 6 10.90 -21.49 -15.85
CA THR A 6 11.13 -20.51 -14.77
C THR A 6 12.08 -19.40 -15.22
N ARG A 7 13.15 -19.74 -15.94
CA ARG A 7 14.10 -18.75 -16.50
C ARG A 7 13.47 -17.87 -17.58
N LEU A 8 12.64 -18.44 -18.45
CA LEU A 8 11.91 -17.71 -19.48
C LEU A 8 10.90 -16.73 -18.86
N ALA A 9 10.17 -17.15 -17.83
CA ALA A 9 9.25 -16.28 -17.11
C ALA A 9 10.00 -15.11 -16.43
N ALA A 10 11.12 -15.40 -15.75
CA ALA A 10 11.95 -14.36 -15.14
C ALA A 10 12.48 -13.36 -16.17
N ALA A 11 12.97 -13.84 -17.32
CA ALA A 11 13.44 -12.98 -18.40
C ALA A 11 12.33 -12.08 -18.96
N PHE A 12 11.09 -12.61 -19.08
CA PHE A 12 9.94 -11.84 -19.51
C PHE A 12 9.64 -10.66 -18.57
N TYR A 13 9.59 -10.87 -17.25
CA TYR A 13 9.32 -9.79 -16.29
C TYR A 13 10.43 -8.74 -16.26
N VAL A 14 11.69 -9.16 -16.38
CA VAL A 14 12.82 -8.23 -16.47
C VAL A 14 12.72 -7.39 -17.74
N ALA A 15 12.46 -8.02 -18.89
CA ALA A 15 12.28 -7.30 -20.15
C ALA A 15 11.10 -6.32 -20.11
N ALA A 16 9.97 -6.73 -19.53
CA ALA A 16 8.81 -5.86 -19.34
C ALA A 16 9.16 -4.67 -18.43
N GLY A 17 9.86 -4.90 -17.32
CA GLY A 17 10.33 -3.85 -16.42
C GLY A 17 11.24 -2.84 -17.13
N VAL A 18 12.22 -3.31 -17.90
CA VAL A 18 13.13 -2.45 -18.68
C VAL A 18 12.37 -1.66 -19.74
N ALA A 19 11.42 -2.29 -20.44
CA ALA A 19 10.59 -1.61 -21.43
C ALA A 19 9.76 -0.48 -20.81
N ILE A 20 9.18 -0.71 -19.62
CA ILE A 20 8.43 0.31 -18.89
C ILE A 20 9.34 1.47 -18.46
N LEU A 21 10.54 1.19 -17.94
CA LEU A 21 11.51 2.23 -17.58
C LEU A 21 11.94 3.06 -18.80
N GLY A 22 12.14 2.41 -19.95
CA GLY A 22 12.40 3.08 -21.21
C GLY A 22 11.22 3.97 -21.65
N ALA A 23 9.99 3.48 -21.52
CA ALA A 23 8.79 4.26 -21.82
C ALA A 23 8.61 5.48 -20.90
N ILE A 24 8.97 5.36 -19.62
CA ILE A 24 8.96 6.48 -18.67
C ILE A 24 9.95 7.56 -19.11
N ALA A 25 11.19 7.17 -19.42
CA ALA A 25 12.22 8.10 -19.88
C ALA A 25 11.84 8.76 -21.21
N TYR A 26 11.33 7.98 -22.17
CA TYR A 26 10.84 8.50 -23.46
C TYR A 26 9.71 9.51 -23.27
N THR A 27 8.70 9.17 -22.46
CA THR A 27 7.59 10.07 -22.16
C THR A 27 8.09 11.38 -21.56
N GLY A 28 8.95 11.31 -20.54
CA GLY A 28 9.48 12.51 -19.89
C GLY A 28 10.31 13.41 -20.79
N LEU A 29 11.20 12.82 -21.61
CA LEU A 29 12.14 13.57 -22.45
C LEU A 29 11.49 14.16 -23.71
N THR A 30 10.38 13.59 -24.19
CA THR A 30 9.69 14.05 -25.41
C THR A 30 8.53 14.98 -25.14
N SER A 31 8.01 15.03 -23.91
CA SER A 31 6.90 15.90 -23.56
C SER A 31 7.32 17.36 -23.46
N GLY A 32 6.72 18.20 -24.29
CA GLY A 32 6.90 19.65 -24.24
C GLY A 32 6.20 20.30 -23.04
N PRO A 33 6.44 21.61 -22.80
CA PRO A 33 5.85 22.33 -21.67
C PRO A 33 4.33 22.30 -21.59
N ALA A 34 3.64 22.30 -22.74
CA ALA A 34 2.17 22.25 -22.79
C ALA A 34 1.58 20.87 -22.42
N GLU A 35 2.40 19.81 -22.42
CA GLU A 35 1.94 18.43 -22.20
C GLU A 35 2.30 17.88 -20.81
N ARG A 36 2.86 18.69 -19.92
CA ARG A 36 3.38 18.26 -18.60
C ARG A 36 2.38 17.44 -17.78
N VAL A 37 1.13 17.88 -17.72
CA VAL A 37 0.07 17.18 -16.99
C VAL A 37 -0.20 15.80 -17.59
N ARG A 38 -0.26 15.71 -18.92
CA ARG A 38 -0.43 14.44 -19.64
C ARG A 38 0.77 13.53 -19.43
N ALA A 39 1.98 14.06 -19.53
CA ALA A 39 3.23 13.36 -19.30
C ALA A 39 3.27 12.76 -17.89
N TRP A 40 2.88 13.55 -16.88
CA TRP A 40 2.81 13.10 -15.49
C TRP A 40 1.82 11.93 -15.32
N TYR A 41 0.60 12.03 -15.85
CA TYR A 41 -0.36 10.93 -15.78
C TYR A 41 0.15 9.66 -16.46
N LEU A 42 0.81 9.79 -17.62
CA LEU A 42 1.40 8.65 -18.32
C LEU A 42 2.54 8.02 -17.51
N ILE A 43 3.44 8.83 -16.94
CA ILE A 43 4.52 8.37 -16.05
C ILE A 43 3.94 7.66 -14.83
N LEU A 44 2.91 8.23 -14.18
CA LEU A 44 2.22 7.61 -13.05
C LEU A 44 1.61 6.25 -13.44
N LEU A 45 0.93 6.16 -14.58
CA LEU A 45 0.36 4.90 -15.10
C LEU A 45 1.43 3.86 -15.41
N LEU A 46 2.56 4.27 -16.01
CA LEU A 46 3.69 3.40 -16.27
C LEU A 46 4.32 2.89 -14.98
N MET A 47 4.46 3.75 -13.95
CA MET A 47 4.97 3.33 -12.64
C MET A 47 4.01 2.39 -11.91
N ILE A 48 2.69 2.59 -12.03
CA ILE A 48 1.69 1.61 -11.56
C ILE A 48 1.87 0.28 -12.29
N GLY A 49 2.00 0.31 -13.62
CA GLY A 49 2.26 -0.88 -14.44
C GLY A 49 3.53 -1.60 -14.00
N PHE A 50 4.61 -0.87 -13.73
CA PHE A 50 5.86 -1.42 -13.20
C PHE A 50 5.64 -2.13 -11.86
N ALA A 51 4.94 -1.49 -10.92
CA ALA A 51 4.65 -2.08 -9.61
C ALA A 51 3.81 -3.36 -9.73
N LEU A 52 2.85 -3.40 -10.66
CA LEU A 52 2.02 -4.57 -10.96
C LEU A 52 2.85 -5.72 -11.57
N VAL A 53 3.76 -5.41 -12.51
CA VAL A 53 4.68 -6.38 -13.12
C VAL A 53 5.61 -6.98 -12.05
N VAL A 54 6.17 -6.16 -11.16
CA VAL A 54 6.99 -6.62 -10.05
C VAL A 54 6.18 -7.49 -9.08
N GLY A 55 4.97 -7.06 -8.71
CA GLY A 55 4.06 -7.83 -7.86
C GLY A 55 3.76 -9.20 -8.45
N HIS A 56 3.36 -9.25 -9.72
CA HIS A 56 3.05 -10.50 -10.43
C HIS A 56 4.28 -11.39 -10.61
N GLY A 57 5.45 -10.82 -10.91
CA GLY A 57 6.68 -11.58 -11.08
C GLY A 57 7.14 -12.29 -9.80
N ILE A 58 6.86 -11.71 -8.62
CA ILE A 58 7.26 -12.27 -7.32
C ILE A 58 6.20 -13.22 -6.75
N THR A 59 4.93 -12.81 -6.75
CA THR A 59 3.87 -13.57 -6.07
C THR A 59 3.01 -14.41 -7.01
N GLY A 60 3.09 -14.18 -8.33
CA GLY A 60 2.16 -14.75 -9.31
C GLY A 60 0.82 -14.01 -9.41
N PHE A 61 0.62 -12.93 -8.64
CA PHE A 61 -0.63 -12.16 -8.63
C PHE A 61 -0.35 -10.69 -8.94
N TRP A 62 -1.15 -10.08 -9.80
CA TRP A 62 -1.03 -8.65 -10.16
C TRP A 62 -1.15 -7.72 -8.95
N THR A 63 -1.99 -8.08 -7.98
CA THR A 63 -2.16 -7.37 -6.71
C THR A 63 -1.14 -7.79 -5.65
N GLY A 64 -0.14 -8.60 -6.02
CA GLY A 64 0.85 -9.19 -5.12
C GLY A 64 1.57 -8.19 -4.22
N ILE A 65 1.81 -6.98 -4.70
CA ILE A 65 2.45 -5.91 -3.92
C ILE A 65 1.62 -5.49 -2.69
N LEU A 66 0.30 -5.69 -2.73
CA LEU A 66 -0.63 -5.38 -1.64
C LEU A 66 -0.79 -6.54 -0.65
N ILE A 67 -0.35 -7.74 -1.04
CA ILE A 67 -0.42 -8.94 -0.20
C ILE A 67 0.76 -8.93 0.77
N ASP A 68 0.49 -9.16 2.05
CA ASP A 68 1.52 -9.25 3.08
C ASP A 68 1.89 -10.70 3.43
N ALA A 69 2.77 -10.87 4.43
CA ALA A 69 3.25 -12.17 4.88
C ALA A 69 2.15 -13.09 5.44
N ARG A 70 0.93 -12.60 5.67
CA ARG A 70 -0.24 -13.37 6.12
C ARG A 70 -1.14 -13.78 4.96
N ASN A 71 -0.66 -13.58 3.73
CA ASN A 71 -1.40 -13.79 2.50
C ASN A 71 -2.70 -12.95 2.42
N LYS A 72 -2.75 -11.81 3.13
CA LYS A 72 -3.89 -10.88 3.15
C LYS A 72 -3.53 -9.56 2.49
N MET A 73 -4.53 -8.92 1.86
CA MET A 73 -4.36 -7.55 1.38
C MET A 73 -4.24 -6.58 2.56
N SER A 74 -3.24 -5.70 2.51
CA SER A 74 -2.93 -4.77 3.59
C SER A 74 -3.20 -3.32 3.18
N LEU A 75 -4.01 -2.63 3.98
CA LEU A 75 -4.29 -1.21 3.80
C LEU A 75 -3.01 -0.37 3.89
N SER A 76 -2.14 -0.65 4.86
CA SER A 76 -0.86 0.07 5.00
C SER A 76 0.06 -0.08 3.78
N ARG A 77 0.03 -1.24 3.10
CA ARG A 77 0.77 -1.44 1.84
C ARG A 77 0.16 -0.62 0.71
N LEU A 78 -1.17 -0.61 0.59
CA LEU A 78 -1.86 0.21 -0.38
C LEU A 78 -1.52 1.70 -0.21
N GLN A 79 -1.57 2.21 1.03
CA GLN A 79 -1.24 3.61 1.34
C GLN A 79 0.20 3.96 0.95
N LEU A 80 1.18 3.12 1.33
CA LEU A 80 2.58 3.39 0.98
C LEU A 80 2.81 3.34 -0.53
N VAL A 81 2.25 2.35 -1.23
CA VAL A 81 2.38 2.23 -2.68
C VAL A 81 1.75 3.44 -3.36
N ALA A 82 0.55 3.86 -2.96
CA ALA A 82 -0.12 5.03 -3.51
C ALA A 82 0.72 6.31 -3.35
N TRP A 83 1.18 6.60 -2.13
CA TRP A 83 1.99 7.79 -1.86
C TRP A 83 3.34 7.76 -2.58
N THR A 84 4.01 6.60 -2.59
CA THR A 84 5.30 6.43 -3.27
C THR A 84 5.16 6.69 -4.77
N LEU A 85 4.17 6.08 -5.43
CA LEU A 85 3.94 6.26 -6.85
C LEU A 85 3.55 7.71 -7.18
N LEU A 86 2.71 8.34 -6.35
CA LEU A 86 2.26 9.71 -6.56
C LEU A 86 3.41 10.72 -6.45
N ILE A 87 4.21 10.63 -5.38
CA ILE A 87 5.32 11.56 -5.13
C ILE A 87 6.44 11.35 -6.14
N LEU A 88 6.84 10.10 -6.38
CA LEU A 88 7.95 9.81 -7.30
C LEU A 88 7.60 10.12 -8.76
N SER A 89 6.36 9.87 -9.20
CA SER A 89 5.94 10.28 -10.55
C SER A 89 5.96 11.80 -10.72
N ALA A 90 5.52 12.54 -9.71
CA ALA A 90 5.56 14.00 -9.70
C ALA A 90 7.01 14.52 -9.74
N LEU A 91 7.87 13.99 -8.86
CA LEU A 91 9.28 14.37 -8.80
C LEU A 91 9.98 14.10 -10.15
N LEU A 92 9.79 12.91 -10.71
CA LEU A 92 10.41 12.52 -11.97
C LEU A 92 9.94 13.41 -13.13
N THR A 93 8.65 13.72 -13.18
CA THR A 93 8.10 14.60 -14.23
C THR A 93 8.61 16.04 -14.07
N ALA A 94 8.76 16.53 -12.83
CA ALA A 94 9.35 17.84 -12.57
C ALA A 94 10.81 17.92 -13.04
N VAL A 95 11.61 16.88 -12.76
CA VAL A 95 12.99 16.79 -13.24
C VAL A 95 13.03 16.80 -14.77
N PHE A 96 12.26 15.97 -15.45
CA PHE A 96 12.23 15.96 -16.91
C PHE A 96 11.78 17.29 -17.51
N THR A 97 10.78 17.93 -16.89
CA THR A 97 10.32 19.25 -17.28
C THR A 97 11.45 20.28 -17.18
N ASN A 98 12.20 20.28 -16.08
CA ASN A 98 13.31 21.21 -15.89
C ASN A 98 14.45 20.96 -16.88
N ILE A 99 14.75 19.70 -17.21
CA ILE A 99 15.72 19.33 -18.25
C ILE A 99 15.27 19.87 -19.60
N ALA A 100 14.00 19.67 -19.97
CA ALA A 100 13.45 20.12 -21.24
C ALA A 100 13.44 21.65 -21.39
N LEU A 101 13.36 22.38 -20.27
CA LEU A 101 13.48 23.85 -20.25
C LEU A 101 14.93 24.36 -20.24
N GLY A 102 15.93 23.47 -20.12
CA GLY A 102 17.33 23.87 -19.98
C GLY A 102 17.63 24.60 -18.66
N TRP A 103 16.89 24.28 -17.58
CA TRP A 103 17.13 24.88 -16.27
C TRP A 103 18.50 24.47 -15.71
N GLU A 104 19.23 25.40 -15.09
CA GLU A 104 20.61 25.18 -14.65
C GLU A 104 20.75 24.03 -13.63
N SER A 105 19.76 23.85 -12.76
CA SER A 105 19.75 22.84 -11.70
C SER A 105 18.48 21.98 -11.78
N PRO A 106 18.35 21.09 -12.78
CA PRO A 106 17.10 20.40 -13.05
C PRO A 106 16.70 19.40 -11.96
N LEU A 107 17.69 18.90 -11.21
CA LEU A 107 17.51 17.98 -10.09
C LEU A 107 17.17 18.67 -8.76
N ALA A 108 17.26 20.01 -8.68
CA ALA A 108 17.03 20.77 -7.46
C ALA A 108 15.53 21.04 -7.22
N VAL A 109 14.72 19.98 -7.27
CA VAL A 109 13.29 20.02 -6.96
C VAL A 109 13.11 19.77 -5.47
N GLN A 110 12.65 20.78 -4.75
CA GLN A 110 12.43 20.71 -3.30
C GLN A 110 11.19 19.87 -2.99
N ILE A 111 11.33 18.99 -2.00
CA ILE A 111 10.24 18.21 -1.44
C ILE A 111 9.86 18.87 -0.10
N PRO A 112 8.67 19.47 0.02
CA PRO A 112 8.20 20.10 1.25
C PRO A 112 8.31 19.18 2.46
N SER A 113 8.60 19.76 3.63
CA SER A 113 8.84 19.03 4.89
C SER A 113 7.64 18.15 5.27
N GLU A 114 6.46 18.59 4.88
CA GLU A 114 5.18 18.00 5.18
C GLU A 114 5.00 16.65 4.48
N LEU A 115 5.57 16.49 3.28
CA LEU A 115 5.56 15.22 2.55
C LEU A 115 6.50 14.19 3.18
N TRP A 116 7.61 14.63 3.79
CA TRP A 116 8.50 13.73 4.51
C TRP A 116 7.84 13.17 5.77
N ILE A 117 7.12 14.02 6.51
CA ILE A 117 6.34 13.62 7.68
C ILE A 117 5.27 12.60 7.28
N LEU A 118 4.52 12.91 6.23
CA LEU A 118 3.49 12.04 5.66
C LEU A 118 4.03 10.64 5.28
N MET A 119 5.16 10.60 4.56
CA MET A 119 5.82 9.36 4.17
C MET A 119 6.37 8.59 5.38
N GLY A 120 6.91 9.32 6.37
CA GLY A 120 7.39 8.76 7.64
C GLY A 120 6.28 8.08 8.43
N ILE A 121 5.12 8.74 8.59
CA ILE A 121 3.95 8.20 9.30
C ILE A 121 3.41 6.95 8.60
N SER A 122 3.34 6.97 7.27
CA SER A 122 2.90 5.83 6.45
C SER A 122 3.84 4.63 6.62
N THR A 123 5.15 4.87 6.56
CA THR A 123 6.19 3.85 6.73
C THR A 123 6.17 3.26 8.14
N ALA A 124 6.06 4.10 9.17
CA ALA A 124 5.96 3.65 10.56
C ALA A 124 4.77 2.72 10.77
N SER A 125 3.63 3.05 10.17
CA SER A 125 2.42 2.23 10.26
C SER A 125 2.55 0.89 9.53
N MET A 126 3.25 0.85 8.39
CA MET A 126 3.53 -0.39 7.68
C MET A 126 4.34 -1.38 8.51
N VAL A 127 5.29 -0.91 9.32
CA VAL A 127 6.14 -1.78 10.16
C VAL A 127 5.47 -2.10 11.49
N ALA A 128 4.80 -1.13 12.12
CA ALA A 128 4.12 -1.32 13.39
C ALA A 128 2.93 -2.30 13.28
N SER A 129 2.19 -2.24 12.17
CA SER A 129 1.00 -3.05 11.90
C SER A 129 1.23 -4.57 11.99
N PRO A 130 2.24 -5.17 11.32
CA PRO A 130 2.58 -6.58 11.48
C PRO A 130 3.25 -6.88 12.82
N ALA A 131 4.05 -5.98 13.39
CA ALA A 131 4.70 -6.18 14.69
C ALA A 131 3.68 -6.35 15.83
N LEU A 132 2.65 -5.48 15.88
CA LEU A 132 1.56 -5.54 16.84
C LEU A 132 0.75 -6.84 16.73
N LEU A 133 0.59 -7.37 15.52
CA LEU A 133 -0.10 -8.64 15.29
C LEU A 133 0.79 -9.84 15.64
N GLY A 134 2.09 -9.74 15.39
CA GLY A 134 3.07 -10.78 15.76
C GLY A 134 3.01 -11.09 17.25
N ALA A 135 2.94 -10.04 18.09
CA ALA A 135 2.78 -10.18 19.54
C ALA A 135 1.47 -10.87 19.99
N LYS A 136 0.50 -11.05 19.08
CA LYS A 136 -0.78 -11.72 19.34
C LYS A 136 -0.81 -13.18 18.87
N ARG A 137 0.25 -13.65 18.21
CA ARG A 137 0.38 -15.04 17.75
C ARG A 137 0.70 -16.01 18.90
N ASP A 138 1.30 -15.51 19.98
CA ASP A 138 1.65 -16.31 21.16
C ASP A 138 0.43 -16.69 22.03
N ARG A 139 -0.78 -16.24 21.66
CA ARG A 139 -2.02 -16.49 22.41
C ARG A 139 -2.97 -17.32 21.57
N THR A 140 -3.58 -18.34 22.17
CA THR A 140 -4.56 -19.19 21.49
C THR A 140 -5.96 -18.59 21.58
N ALA A 141 -6.69 -18.53 20.46
CA ALA A 141 -8.07 -18.07 20.46
C ALA A 141 -9.02 -19.13 21.05
N LYS A 142 -10.07 -18.70 21.78
CA LYS A 142 -11.10 -19.62 22.28
C LYS A 142 -11.78 -20.37 21.12
N PRO A 143 -11.91 -21.72 21.14
CA PRO A 143 -12.53 -22.49 20.06
C PRO A 143 -13.95 -22.03 19.70
N SER A 144 -14.75 -21.63 20.69
CA SER A 144 -16.11 -21.13 20.47
C SER A 144 -16.19 -19.79 19.73
N VAL A 145 -15.17 -18.93 19.89
CA VAL A 145 -15.06 -17.66 19.15
C VAL A 145 -14.64 -17.95 17.72
N LEU A 146 -13.65 -18.83 17.52
CA LEU A 146 -13.21 -19.26 16.20
C LEU A 146 -14.37 -19.86 15.39
N GLU A 147 -15.10 -20.80 15.98
CA GLU A 147 -16.20 -21.48 15.29
C GLU A 147 -17.30 -20.49 14.87
N ARG A 148 -17.70 -19.58 15.76
CA ARG A 148 -18.67 -18.53 15.43
C ARG A 148 -18.19 -17.67 14.27
N THR A 149 -16.93 -17.27 14.29
CA THR A 149 -16.36 -16.44 13.22
C THR A 149 -16.28 -17.20 11.90
N PHE A 150 -15.88 -18.47 11.91
CA PHE A 150 -15.88 -19.30 10.71
C PHE A 150 -17.27 -19.44 10.10
N VAL A 151 -18.31 -19.67 10.91
CA VAL A 151 -19.70 -19.73 10.43
C VAL A 151 -20.12 -18.45 9.71
N VAL A 152 -19.75 -17.28 10.24
CA VAL A 152 -20.07 -15.99 9.58
C VAL A 152 -19.22 -15.80 8.32
N LEU A 153 -17.93 -16.15 8.36
CA LEU A 153 -17.04 -16.07 7.21
C LEU A 153 -17.49 -16.98 6.06
N GLU A 154 -17.98 -18.18 6.35
CA GLU A 154 -18.53 -19.10 5.35
C GLU A 154 -19.77 -18.52 4.66
N ARG A 155 -20.66 -17.87 5.42
CA ARG A 155 -21.81 -17.13 4.86
C ARG A 155 -21.38 -15.95 3.98
N GLN A 156 -20.21 -15.36 4.25
CA GLN A 156 -19.58 -14.34 3.42
C GLN A 156 -18.76 -14.94 2.25
N GLY A 157 -18.87 -16.26 2.02
CA GLY A 157 -18.24 -16.98 0.93
C GLY A 157 -16.76 -17.32 1.14
N TYR A 158 -16.22 -17.21 2.36
CA TYR A 158 -14.84 -17.62 2.68
C TYR A 158 -14.82 -19.13 2.92
N LYS A 159 -13.76 -19.80 2.45
CA LYS A 159 -13.60 -21.25 2.64
C LYS A 159 -12.77 -21.51 3.90
N ARG A 160 -13.25 -22.36 4.80
CA ARG A 160 -12.51 -22.72 6.03
C ARG A 160 -11.13 -23.32 5.73
N GLY A 161 -11.05 -24.22 4.75
CA GLY A 161 -9.79 -24.83 4.32
C GLY A 161 -8.80 -23.87 3.62
N ALA A 162 -9.19 -22.62 3.37
CA ALA A 162 -8.29 -21.59 2.86
C ALA A 162 -7.65 -20.76 3.97
N LEU A 163 -8.21 -20.80 5.19
CA LEU A 163 -7.81 -19.97 6.31
C LEU A 163 -6.94 -20.78 7.28
N ASP A 164 -5.96 -20.11 7.87
CA ASP A 164 -5.13 -20.64 8.95
C ASP A 164 -5.28 -19.76 10.21
N VAL A 165 -5.13 -20.38 11.38
CA VAL A 165 -5.26 -19.74 12.69
C VAL A 165 -3.90 -19.67 13.33
N ASP A 166 -3.28 -18.49 13.24
CA ASP A 166 -1.97 -18.19 13.81
C ASP A 166 -2.17 -17.42 15.13
N GLY A 167 -2.34 -18.18 16.22
CA GLY A 167 -2.70 -17.67 17.54
C GLY A 167 -4.09 -17.02 17.58
N LEU A 168 -4.16 -15.70 17.76
CA LEU A 168 -5.40 -14.93 17.68
C LEU A 168 -5.73 -14.44 16.26
N VAL A 169 -4.78 -14.52 15.32
CA VAL A 169 -4.87 -13.87 14.02
C VAL A 169 -5.28 -14.88 12.95
N LEU A 170 -6.25 -14.49 12.11
CA LEU A 170 -6.66 -15.28 10.95
C LEU A 170 -5.80 -14.89 9.74
N THR A 171 -5.22 -15.88 9.09
CA THR A 171 -4.38 -15.72 7.88
C THR A 171 -4.89 -16.63 6.76
N TYR A 172 -4.30 -16.56 5.55
CA TYR A 172 -4.58 -17.53 4.49
C TYR A 172 -3.39 -18.46 4.26
N ILE A 173 -3.69 -19.70 3.88
CA ILE A 173 -2.66 -20.70 3.53
C ILE A 173 -1.92 -20.36 2.22
N SER A 174 -2.56 -19.60 1.32
CA SER A 174 -2.01 -19.20 0.02
C SER A 174 -2.48 -17.78 -0.35
N PRO A 175 -1.64 -16.98 -1.03
CA PRO A 175 -2.02 -15.67 -1.56
C PRO A 175 -3.25 -15.67 -2.49
N GLU A 176 -3.55 -16.81 -3.13
CA GLU A 176 -4.68 -16.96 -4.07
C GLU A 176 -6.06 -16.72 -3.42
N PHE A 177 -6.13 -16.88 -2.09
CA PHE A 177 -7.35 -16.68 -1.32
C PHE A 177 -7.54 -15.25 -0.83
N SER A 178 -6.53 -14.37 -1.03
CA SER A 178 -6.61 -12.96 -0.65
C SER A 178 -7.78 -12.25 -1.33
N ARG A 179 -8.43 -11.34 -0.61
CA ARG A 179 -9.60 -10.59 -1.09
C ARG A 179 -9.43 -9.10 -0.86
N TRP A 180 -9.98 -8.30 -1.77
CA TRP A 180 -10.07 -6.84 -1.60
C TRP A 180 -10.81 -6.44 -0.32
N GLY A 181 -11.79 -7.24 0.11
CA GLY A 181 -12.49 -7.02 1.38
C GLY A 181 -11.57 -7.07 2.60
N ASP A 182 -10.42 -7.74 2.54
CA ASP A 182 -9.48 -7.84 3.67
C ASP A 182 -8.87 -6.48 4.05
N LEU A 183 -8.87 -5.51 3.11
CA LEU A 183 -8.47 -4.14 3.37
C LEU A 183 -9.33 -3.45 4.43
N PHE A 184 -10.56 -3.92 4.63
CA PHE A 184 -11.57 -3.28 5.49
C PHE A 184 -12.02 -4.16 6.64
N LYS A 185 -11.50 -5.38 6.77
CA LYS A 185 -11.94 -6.32 7.80
C LYS A 185 -10.96 -6.42 8.96
N GLY A 186 -11.48 -6.85 10.10
CA GLY A 186 -10.68 -7.25 11.25
C GLY A 186 -9.70 -8.37 10.90
N GLU A 187 -8.71 -8.56 11.75
CA GLU A 187 -7.61 -9.50 11.50
C GLU A 187 -7.57 -10.63 12.52
N GLU A 188 -8.31 -10.51 13.62
CA GLU A 188 -8.33 -11.48 14.70
C GLU A 188 -9.59 -12.34 14.66
N ALA A 189 -9.54 -13.51 15.30
CA ALA A 189 -10.68 -14.42 15.45
C ALA A 189 -11.96 -13.71 15.91
N GLY A 190 -11.87 -12.75 16.84
CA GLY A 190 -13.03 -12.03 17.36
C GLY A 190 -13.65 -10.99 16.43
N ASN A 191 -12.93 -10.51 15.40
CA ASN A 191 -13.40 -9.41 14.54
C ASN A 191 -13.20 -9.63 13.03
N ALA A 192 -12.61 -10.76 12.59
CA ALA A 192 -12.28 -11.01 11.19
C ALA A 192 -13.49 -11.09 10.23
N ALA A 193 -14.69 -11.33 10.78
CA ALA A 193 -15.93 -11.31 10.02
C ALA A 193 -16.57 -9.92 9.93
N ALA A 194 -16.07 -8.94 10.68
CA ALA A 194 -16.62 -7.59 10.77
C ALA A 194 -15.78 -6.56 10.01
N VAL A 195 -16.41 -5.44 9.66
CA VAL A 195 -15.72 -4.26 9.14
C VAL A 195 -14.93 -3.60 10.28
N ASP A 196 -13.68 -3.30 10.02
CA ASP A 196 -12.80 -2.54 10.90
C ASP A 196 -12.97 -1.05 10.60
N LEU A 197 -13.62 -0.33 11.52
CA LEU A 197 -13.89 1.09 11.38
C LEU A 197 -12.59 1.92 11.31
N GLY A 198 -11.53 1.50 12.02
CA GLY A 198 -10.23 2.16 11.98
C GLY A 198 -9.58 2.06 10.61
N LYS A 199 -9.63 0.88 9.97
CA LYS A 199 -9.19 0.71 8.58
C LYS A 199 -10.06 1.52 7.60
N LEU A 200 -11.37 1.56 7.80
CA LEU A 200 -12.27 2.29 6.92
C LEU A 200 -12.01 3.81 6.97
N GLN A 201 -11.95 4.39 8.17
CA GLN A 201 -11.61 5.79 8.38
C GLN A 201 -10.27 6.12 7.74
N MET A 202 -9.29 5.24 7.93
CA MET A 202 -7.95 5.40 7.36
C MET A 202 -7.91 5.43 5.84
N PHE A 203 -8.66 4.52 5.22
CA PHE A 203 -8.78 4.47 3.78
C PHE A 203 -9.37 5.78 3.25
N PHE A 204 -10.44 6.29 3.85
CA PHE A 204 -11.06 7.54 3.42
C PHE A 204 -10.12 8.74 3.52
N PHE A 205 -9.41 8.91 4.65
CA PHE A 205 -8.44 9.99 4.77
C PHE A 205 -7.35 9.91 3.71
N THR A 206 -6.80 8.71 3.50
CA THR A 206 -5.74 8.55 2.48
C THR A 206 -6.27 8.79 1.08
N PHE A 207 -7.46 8.29 0.76
CA PHE A 207 -8.06 8.41 -0.56
C PHE A 207 -8.33 9.87 -0.92
N VAL A 208 -8.98 10.62 -0.02
CA VAL A 208 -9.23 12.06 -0.21
C VAL A 208 -7.91 12.81 -0.40
N LEU A 209 -6.89 12.44 0.35
CA LEU A 209 -5.60 13.11 0.29
C LEU A 209 -4.80 12.83 -0.97
N VAL A 210 -4.74 11.58 -1.40
CA VAL A 210 -4.09 11.19 -2.65
C VAL A 210 -4.75 11.92 -3.83
N LEU A 211 -6.08 12.04 -3.83
CA LEU A 211 -6.80 12.80 -4.86
C LEU A 211 -6.52 14.31 -4.78
N GLY A 212 -6.63 14.91 -3.59
CA GLY A 212 -6.40 16.34 -3.40
C GLY A 212 -4.96 16.75 -3.74
N TYR A 213 -3.98 15.96 -3.29
CA TYR A 213 -2.58 16.18 -3.61
C TYR A 213 -2.29 15.93 -5.10
N GLY A 214 -2.87 14.90 -5.70
CA GLY A 214 -2.77 14.67 -7.15
C GLY A 214 -3.31 15.86 -7.96
N ALA A 215 -4.44 16.43 -7.54
CA ALA A 215 -4.97 17.65 -8.17
C ALA A 215 -4.04 18.85 -7.99
N ALA A 216 -3.42 19.01 -6.82
CA ALA A 216 -2.43 20.07 -6.57
C ALA A 216 -1.18 19.91 -7.44
N VAL A 217 -0.70 18.68 -7.63
CA VAL A 217 0.42 18.36 -8.54
C VAL A 217 0.05 18.67 -9.98
N ALA A 218 -1.14 18.26 -10.44
CA ALA A 218 -1.62 18.60 -11.78
C ALA A 218 -1.69 20.11 -11.99
N ALA A 219 -2.22 20.86 -11.02
CA ALA A 219 -2.31 22.31 -11.07
C ALA A 219 -0.92 22.97 -11.11
N ALA A 220 0.08 22.41 -10.41
CA ALA A 220 1.46 22.88 -10.48
C ALA A 220 2.07 22.66 -11.87
N PHE A 221 1.82 21.50 -12.49
CA PHE A 221 2.28 21.21 -13.86
C PHE A 221 1.61 22.05 -14.94
N SER A 222 0.41 22.58 -14.68
CA SER A 222 -0.28 23.51 -15.58
C SER A 222 0.33 24.92 -15.62
N ARG A 223 1.25 25.25 -14.68
CA ARG A 223 1.91 26.55 -14.65
C ARG A 223 3.11 26.58 -15.60
N GLU A 224 3.41 27.76 -16.13
CA GLU A 224 4.61 28.00 -16.93
C GLU A 224 5.88 28.06 -16.05
N GLY A 225 7.04 27.81 -16.67
CA GLY A 225 8.33 27.84 -15.99
C GLY A 225 8.78 26.51 -15.37
N PRO A 226 9.94 26.47 -14.71
CA PRO A 226 10.48 25.28 -14.06
C PRO A 226 9.73 24.94 -12.76
N LEU A 227 9.70 23.65 -12.40
CA LEU A 227 9.22 23.19 -11.10
C LEU A 227 10.40 23.06 -10.14
N THR A 228 10.55 24.04 -9.25
CA THR A 228 11.61 24.06 -8.22
C THR A 228 11.17 23.45 -6.89
N ALA A 229 9.87 23.21 -6.70
CA ALA A 229 9.31 22.56 -5.53
C ALA A 229 8.02 21.80 -5.88
N LEU A 230 7.76 20.71 -5.16
CA LEU A 230 6.44 20.07 -5.17
C LEU A 230 5.43 20.90 -4.35
N PRO A 231 4.10 20.74 -4.59
CA PRO A 231 3.10 21.41 -3.77
C PRO A 231 3.25 21.06 -2.28
N ALA A 232 3.20 22.08 -1.42
CA ALA A 232 3.15 21.84 0.02
C ALA A 232 1.76 21.31 0.42
N VAL A 233 1.74 20.50 1.48
CA VAL A 233 0.51 20.08 2.16
C VAL A 233 0.37 20.96 3.40
N GLU A 234 -0.82 21.44 3.72
CA GLU A 234 -1.03 22.27 4.92
C GLU A 234 -0.81 21.46 6.21
N ASP A 235 -0.24 22.10 7.23
CA ASP A 235 0.07 21.47 8.53
C ASP A 235 -1.13 20.74 9.17
N GLY A 236 -2.32 21.32 9.07
CA GLY A 236 -3.56 20.73 9.59
C GLY A 236 -3.85 19.34 9.01
N MET A 237 -3.41 19.08 7.78
CA MET A 237 -3.61 17.82 7.12
C MET A 237 -2.67 16.73 7.64
N ASN A 238 -1.40 17.08 7.90
CA ASN A 238 -0.46 16.17 8.54
C ASN A 238 -0.88 15.82 9.96
N ILE A 239 -1.46 16.77 10.68
CA ILE A 239 -2.03 16.54 12.02
C ILE A 239 -3.20 15.54 11.92
N LEU A 240 -4.13 15.76 10.99
CA LEU A 240 -5.28 14.88 10.79
C LEU A 240 -4.87 13.44 10.45
N LEU A 241 -3.85 13.30 9.59
CA LEU A 241 -3.24 12.01 9.27
C LEU A 241 -2.57 11.38 10.47
N GLY A 242 -1.75 12.13 11.21
CA GLY A 242 -1.08 11.64 12.41
C GLY A 242 -2.07 11.11 13.45
N ILE A 243 -3.18 11.82 13.66
CA ILE A 243 -4.29 11.39 14.53
C ILE A 243 -4.93 10.12 13.98
N SER A 244 -5.21 10.07 12.67
CA SER A 244 -5.78 8.86 12.05
C SER A 244 -4.85 7.65 12.21
N HIS A 245 -3.53 7.80 11.99
CA HIS A 245 -2.50 6.76 12.14
C HIS A 245 -2.35 6.27 13.56
N THR A 246 -2.38 7.19 14.51
CA THR A 246 -2.37 6.85 15.92
C THR A 246 -3.64 6.09 16.32
N GLY A 247 -4.82 6.55 15.89
CA GLY A 247 -6.09 5.89 16.15
C GLY A 247 -6.18 4.49 15.56
N TYR A 248 -5.70 4.31 14.31
CA TYR A 248 -5.63 3.00 13.66
C TYR A 248 -4.70 2.04 14.39
N LEU A 249 -3.49 2.46 14.74
CA LEU A 249 -2.53 1.62 15.46
C LEU A 249 -3.02 1.31 16.88
N ALA A 250 -3.66 2.25 17.56
CA ALA A 250 -4.28 2.03 18.86
C ALA A 250 -5.42 1.01 18.77
N ASN A 251 -6.33 1.15 17.80
CA ASN A 251 -7.38 0.17 17.55
C ASN A 251 -6.81 -1.23 17.27
N LYS A 252 -5.70 -1.30 16.54
CA LYS A 252 -4.99 -2.54 16.25
C LYS A 252 -4.27 -3.13 17.46
N ALA A 253 -3.79 -2.31 18.40
CA ALA A 253 -3.14 -2.78 19.62
C ALA A 253 -4.13 -3.45 20.58
N ILE A 254 -5.37 -2.95 20.64
CA ILE A 254 -6.45 -3.56 21.44
C ILE A 254 -6.68 -5.00 20.97
N THR A 255 -6.77 -5.96 21.91
CA THR A 255 -7.03 -7.36 21.57
C THR A 255 -8.54 -7.55 21.37
N HIS A 256 -8.94 -7.95 20.18
CA HIS A 256 -10.35 -8.13 19.81
C HIS A 256 -10.85 -9.57 19.99
N SER A 257 -9.95 -10.50 20.30
CA SER A 257 -10.26 -11.89 20.61
C SER A 257 -10.08 -12.18 22.10
N ARG A 258 -11.03 -12.88 22.73
CA ARG A 258 -10.83 -13.42 24.08
C ARG A 258 -9.81 -14.57 23.99
N PRO A 259 -8.64 -14.50 24.66
CA PRO A 259 -7.68 -15.60 24.71
C PRO A 259 -8.31 -16.81 25.41
N ALA A 260 -7.92 -18.03 25.01
CA ALA A 260 -8.16 -19.21 25.82
C ALA A 260 -7.49 -19.02 27.19
N GLU A 261 -8.15 -19.46 28.24
CA GLU A 261 -7.57 -19.47 29.58
C GLU A 261 -6.37 -20.41 29.57
N ALA A 262 -5.23 -19.99 30.12
CA ALA A 262 -4.07 -20.88 30.22
C ALA A 262 -4.50 -22.11 31.04
N ALA A 263 -4.27 -23.31 30.52
CA ALA A 263 -4.52 -24.51 31.30
C ALA A 263 -3.71 -24.40 32.60
N GLU A 264 -4.39 -24.48 33.74
CA GLU A 264 -3.70 -24.58 35.04
C GLU A 264 -2.71 -25.75 34.96
N PRO A 265 -1.45 -25.58 35.41
CA PRO A 265 -0.55 -26.71 35.53
C PRO A 265 -1.21 -27.73 36.47
N GLN A 266 -1.45 -28.93 35.95
CA GLN A 266 -1.92 -30.05 36.77
C GLN A 266 -0.86 -30.29 37.85
N ALA A 267 -1.21 -29.94 39.09
CA ALA A 267 -0.41 -30.16 40.28
C ALA A 267 -0.43 -31.64 40.69
#